data_AF-C8BZR3-F1
#
_entry.id   AF-C8BZR3-F1
#
_cell.length_a   1.000
_cell.length_b   1.000
_cell.length_c   1.000
_cell.angle_alpha   90.00
_cell.angle_beta   90.00
_cell.angle_gamma   90.00
#
_symmetry.space_group_name_H-M   'P 1'
#
loop_
_entity.id
_entity.type
_entity.pdbx_description
1 polymer ?
#
loop_
_entity_poly.entity_id
_entity_poly.type
_entity_poly.pdbx_seq_one_letter_code
_entity_poly.pdbx_strand_id
1 'polypeptide(L)'
;DESVGTMGKRLANIGLENTEENRRAYRELLFTTDKVVAQNISAVILFHETVYQKAKDGTSFMKLIQDRGIIPGIKLDKGVVKLAGTNEETTTQGLDDLAKRIEEYYKEDCRFAKWRCVLKIGQGMPSELAVKENANVLARYASICQAGGLVPIVEPEVLVDGDHTLEQCIDVCERVLSATYKALMDHHIYLEGSLL
;
A
#
# COMPACT_ATOMS: atom_id res chain seq x y z
N ASP A 1 6.51 3.98 1.62
CA ASP A 1 6.23 2.63 2.18
C ASP A 1 6.98 1.50 1.46
N GLU A 2 8.07 1.81 0.76
CA GLU A 2 8.87 0.83 0.04
C GLU A 2 9.43 -0.21 0.99
N SER A 3 9.19 -1.49 0.67
CA SER A 3 9.83 -2.61 1.36
C SER A 3 11.34 -2.52 1.26
N VAL A 4 12.05 -3.28 2.09
CA VAL A 4 13.53 -3.36 2.07
C VAL A 4 14.06 -3.64 0.67
N GLY A 5 13.43 -4.55 -0.08
CA GLY A 5 13.83 -4.87 -1.45
C GLY A 5 13.60 -3.73 -2.45
N THR A 6 12.43 -3.07 -2.39
CA THR A 6 12.12 -1.94 -3.28
C THR A 6 13.01 -0.73 -2.98
N MET A 7 13.21 -0.40 -1.70
CA MET A 7 14.11 0.68 -1.30
C MET A 7 15.56 0.40 -1.69
N GLY A 8 16.00 -0.87 -1.63
CA GLY A 8 17.32 -1.28 -2.11
C GLY A 8 17.56 -0.97 -3.58
N LYS A 9 16.56 -1.18 -4.44
CA LYS A 9 16.64 -0.79 -5.86
C LYS A 9 16.78 0.73 -6.03
N ARG A 10 16.08 1.52 -5.21
CA ARG A 10 16.19 3.00 -5.24
C ARG A 10 17.56 3.49 -4.78
N LEU A 11 18.10 2.92 -3.71
CA LEU A 11 19.45 3.25 -3.21
C LEU A 11 20.55 2.84 -4.20
N ALA A 12 20.43 1.67 -4.83
CA ALA A 12 21.39 1.21 -5.83
C ALA A 12 21.49 2.15 -7.04
N ASN A 13 20.37 2.75 -7.47
CA ASN A 13 20.34 3.71 -8.58
C ASN A 13 21.18 4.99 -8.31
N ILE A 14 21.47 5.30 -7.05
CA ILE A 14 22.29 6.43 -6.64
C ILE A 14 23.62 5.99 -6.01
N GLY A 15 24.01 4.72 -6.19
CA GLY A 15 25.29 4.19 -5.72
C GLY A 15 25.38 3.97 -4.21
N LEU A 16 24.25 3.83 -3.50
CA LEU A 16 24.22 3.56 -2.07
C LEU A 16 23.88 2.10 -1.75
N GLU A 17 24.51 1.56 -0.71
CA GLU A 17 24.21 0.23 -0.19
C GLU A 17 22.85 0.21 0.53
N ASN A 18 22.13 -0.92 0.44
CA ASN A 18 20.85 -1.12 1.12
C ASN A 18 21.00 -1.51 2.61
N THR A 19 21.57 -0.61 3.40
CA THR A 19 21.65 -0.77 4.87
C THR A 19 20.44 -0.15 5.57
N GLU A 20 20.14 -0.62 6.79
CA GLU A 20 19.08 0.00 7.60
C GLU A 20 19.35 1.49 7.84
N GLU A 21 20.60 1.88 8.10
CA GLU A 21 20.97 3.28 8.30
C GLU A 21 20.72 4.13 7.05
N ASN A 22 21.06 3.65 5.85
CA ASN A 22 20.80 4.40 4.62
C ASN A 22 19.29 4.54 4.35
N ARG A 23 18.51 3.49 4.65
CA ARG A 23 17.06 3.54 4.60
C ARG A 23 16.50 4.54 5.61
N ARG A 24 16.95 4.49 6.86
CA ARG A 24 16.57 5.42 7.93
C ARG A 24 16.91 6.86 7.57
N ALA A 25 18.13 7.13 7.14
CA ALA A 25 18.61 8.46 6.73
C ALA A 25 17.81 9.04 5.55
N TYR A 26 17.45 8.20 4.57
CA TYR A 26 16.57 8.63 3.47
C TYR A 26 15.18 9.04 3.97
N ARG A 27 14.57 8.29 4.89
CA ARG A 27 13.26 8.64 5.45
C ARG A 27 13.35 9.84 6.39
N GLU A 28 14.42 9.95 7.16
CA GLU A 28 14.72 11.12 8.00
C GLU A 28 14.79 12.39 7.15
N LEU A 29 15.48 12.36 6.01
CA LEU A 29 15.54 13.48 5.07
C LEU A 29 14.11 13.97 4.68
N LEU A 30 13.21 13.05 4.38
CA LEU A 30 11.83 13.38 4.03
C LEU A 30 11.07 13.97 5.23
N PHE A 31 11.15 13.35 6.40
CA PHE A 31 10.36 13.74 7.57
C PHE A 31 10.92 14.96 8.33
N THR A 32 12.17 15.33 8.07
CA THR A 32 12.82 16.53 8.63
C THR A 32 12.77 17.72 7.69
N THR A 33 12.17 17.57 6.50
CA THR A 33 11.88 18.70 5.61
C THR A 33 11.05 19.77 6.34
N ASP A 34 11.19 21.02 5.88
CA ASP A 34 10.54 22.19 6.46
C ASP A 34 9.02 21.98 6.63
N LYS A 35 8.47 22.53 7.72
CA LYS A 35 7.07 22.33 8.12
C LYS A 35 6.07 22.81 7.07
N VAL A 36 6.47 23.68 6.13
CA VAL A 36 5.64 24.07 4.98
C VAL A 36 5.10 22.86 4.20
N VAL A 37 5.78 21.72 4.22
CA VAL A 37 5.31 20.48 3.57
C VAL A 37 3.92 20.03 4.05
N ALA A 38 3.57 20.33 5.30
CA ALA A 38 2.27 19.97 5.89
C ALA A 38 1.08 20.69 5.24
N GLN A 39 1.32 21.75 4.46
CA GLN A 39 0.28 22.41 3.67
C GLN A 39 -0.19 21.56 2.48
N ASN A 40 0.63 20.60 2.05
CA ASN A 40 0.41 19.82 0.83
C ASN A 40 0.36 18.30 1.09
N ILE A 41 0.81 17.84 2.26
CA ILE A 41 0.85 16.42 2.62
C ILE A 41 -0.06 16.20 3.81
N SER A 42 -1.23 15.61 3.57
CA SER A 42 -2.17 15.23 4.63
C SER A 42 -1.74 13.96 5.37
N ALA A 43 -1.05 13.05 4.68
CA ALA A 43 -0.77 11.72 5.18
C ALA A 43 0.50 11.11 4.56
N VAL A 44 1.13 10.17 5.27
CA VAL A 44 2.32 9.43 4.81
C VAL A 44 2.16 7.94 5.06
N ILE A 45 2.45 7.13 4.03
CA ILE A 45 2.43 5.67 4.11
C ILE A 45 3.81 5.14 4.47
N LEU A 46 3.89 4.42 5.58
CA LEU A 46 5.11 3.87 6.15
C LEU A 46 5.23 2.37 5.86
N PHE A 47 6.47 1.90 5.87
CA PHE A 47 6.78 0.46 5.96
C PHE A 47 7.02 0.10 7.44
N HIS A 48 6.81 -1.17 7.81
CA HIS A 48 6.96 -1.66 9.19
C HIS A 48 8.25 -1.18 9.88
N GLU A 49 9.39 -1.32 9.21
CA GLU A 49 10.69 -0.85 9.72
C GLU A 49 10.67 0.64 10.08
N THR A 50 10.03 1.46 9.25
CA THR A 50 10.01 2.93 9.42
C THR A 50 9.12 3.39 10.56
N VAL A 51 8.07 2.64 10.91
CA VAL A 51 7.19 2.96 12.06
C VAL A 51 8.00 3.03 13.35
N TYR A 52 8.98 2.14 13.52
CA TYR A 52 9.78 2.02 14.75
C TYR A 52 11.13 2.75 14.68
N GLN A 53 11.44 3.40 13.57
CA GLN A 53 12.69 4.14 13.40
C GLN A 53 12.66 5.53 14.06
N LYS A 54 13.86 6.02 14.34
CA LYS A 54 14.12 7.34 14.94
C LYS A 54 15.06 8.17 14.07
N ALA A 55 14.91 9.48 14.16
CA ALA A 55 15.88 10.44 13.67
C ALA A 55 17.17 10.39 14.49
N LYS A 56 18.24 11.01 13.99
CA LYS A 56 19.56 11.06 14.66
C LYS A 56 19.50 11.74 16.02
N ASP A 57 18.56 12.67 16.21
CA ASP A 57 18.33 13.36 17.48
C ASP A 57 17.53 12.51 18.50
N GLY A 58 17.14 11.28 18.14
CA GLY A 58 16.38 10.37 18.97
C GLY A 58 14.86 10.51 18.89
N THR A 59 14.34 11.50 18.15
CA THR A 59 12.89 11.68 17.93
C THR A 59 12.35 10.56 17.05
N SER A 60 11.23 9.94 17.40
CA SER A 60 10.60 8.93 16.54
C SER A 60 10.07 9.55 15.24
N PHE A 61 10.10 8.81 14.14
CA PHE A 61 9.50 9.27 12.88
C PHE A 61 8.00 9.51 13.02
N MET A 62 7.31 8.67 13.81
CA MET A 62 5.91 8.87 14.18
C MET A 62 5.68 10.27 14.77
N LYS A 63 6.52 10.67 15.75
CA LYS A 63 6.42 12.00 16.36
C LYS A 63 6.71 13.11 15.37
N LEU A 64 7.73 12.98 14.50
CA LEU A 64 8.04 14.00 13.49
C LEU A 64 6.90 14.24 12.50
N ILE A 65 6.19 13.17 12.11
CA ILE A 65 5.03 13.21 11.23
C ILE A 65 3.84 13.86 11.94
N GLN A 66 3.54 13.42 13.17
CA GLN A 66 2.42 13.93 13.97
C GLN A 66 2.60 15.40 14.40
N ASP A 67 3.81 15.83 14.78
CA ASP A 67 4.12 17.21 15.16
C ASP A 67 3.91 18.21 13.99
N ARG A 68 3.80 17.69 12.75
CA ARG A 68 3.47 18.44 11.54
C ARG A 68 1.99 18.37 11.15
N GLY A 69 1.16 17.66 11.92
CA GLY A 69 -0.25 17.45 11.60
C GLY A 69 -0.49 16.46 10.45
N ILE A 70 0.52 15.66 10.10
CA ILE A 70 0.44 14.66 9.03
C ILE A 70 -0.04 13.34 9.64
N ILE A 71 -0.96 12.66 8.96
CA ILE A 71 -1.53 11.39 9.41
C ILE A 71 -0.59 10.25 9.02
N PRO A 72 -0.13 9.40 9.96
CA PRO A 72 0.66 8.22 9.64
C PRO A 72 -0.24 7.05 9.22
N GLY A 73 0.19 6.31 8.21
CA GLY A 73 -0.44 5.07 7.79
C GLY A 73 0.58 3.99 7.47
N ILE A 74 0.10 2.76 7.30
CA ILE A 74 0.94 1.57 7.26
C ILE A 74 0.63 0.67 6.07
N LYS A 75 1.66 0.22 5.37
CA LYS A 75 1.54 -0.85 4.38
C LYS A 75 1.35 -2.20 5.08
N LEU A 76 0.27 -2.91 4.77
CA LEU A 76 -0.09 -4.17 5.43
C LEU A 76 0.04 -5.42 4.56
N ASP A 77 0.05 -5.30 3.23
CA ASP A 77 0.31 -6.44 2.36
C ASP A 77 1.73 -7.00 2.55
N LYS A 78 1.87 -8.31 2.34
CA LYS A 78 3.14 -9.04 2.35
C LYS A 78 3.61 -9.36 0.92
N GLY A 79 3.24 -8.51 -0.04
CA GLY A 79 3.61 -8.63 -1.45
C GLY A 79 2.75 -9.59 -2.26
N VAL A 80 3.09 -9.67 -3.55
CA VAL A 80 2.36 -10.46 -4.55
C VAL A 80 2.85 -11.91 -4.61
N VAL A 81 1.95 -12.82 -4.97
CA VAL A 81 2.23 -14.23 -5.24
C VAL A 81 1.55 -14.64 -6.55
N LYS A 82 2.17 -15.56 -7.30
CA LYS A 82 1.66 -15.98 -8.61
C LYS A 82 0.38 -16.81 -8.47
N LEU A 83 -0.57 -16.58 -9.38
CA LEU A 83 -1.75 -17.42 -9.54
C LEU A 83 -1.42 -18.60 -10.47
N ALA A 84 -1.49 -19.82 -9.96
CA ALA A 84 -1.25 -21.01 -10.75
C ALA A 84 -2.28 -21.12 -11.90
N GLY A 85 -1.82 -21.54 -13.07
CA GLY A 85 -2.66 -21.65 -14.27
C GLY A 85 -2.94 -20.32 -14.99
N THR A 86 -2.30 -19.23 -14.59
CA THR A 86 -2.36 -17.93 -15.27
C THR A 86 -1.05 -17.59 -15.99
N ASN A 87 -1.06 -16.58 -16.85
CA ASN A 87 0.14 -16.08 -17.51
C ASN A 87 0.90 -15.09 -16.61
N GLU A 88 1.51 -15.60 -15.53
CA GLU A 88 2.30 -14.79 -14.59
C GLU A 88 1.49 -13.67 -13.92
N GLU A 89 0.19 -13.88 -13.76
CA GLU A 89 -0.68 -13.00 -12.97
C GLU A 89 -0.50 -13.29 -11.48
N THR A 90 -0.93 -12.35 -10.65
CA THR A 90 -0.69 -12.40 -9.21
C THR A 90 -1.95 -12.11 -8.40
N THR A 91 -2.01 -12.67 -7.19
CA THR A 91 -2.78 -12.13 -6.07
C THR A 91 -1.82 -11.59 -5.02
N THR A 92 -2.33 -11.06 -3.92
CA THR A 92 -1.54 -10.44 -2.86
C THR A 92 -1.82 -11.12 -1.53
N GLN A 93 -0.76 -11.41 -0.77
CA GLN A 93 -0.83 -12.11 0.51
C GLN A 93 -0.71 -11.15 1.70
N GLY A 94 -1.10 -11.61 2.89
CA GLY A 94 -0.89 -10.86 4.15
C GLY A 94 -2.07 -10.83 5.13
N LEU A 95 -3.15 -11.57 4.83
CA LEU A 95 -4.36 -11.58 5.66
C LEU A 95 -4.15 -12.34 6.99
N ASP A 96 -3.21 -13.28 7.00
CA ASP A 96 -2.86 -14.03 8.21
C ASP A 96 -2.35 -13.10 9.31
N ASP A 97 -2.96 -13.23 10.48
CA ASP A 97 -2.77 -12.37 11.67
C ASP A 97 -2.97 -10.87 11.42
N LEU A 98 -3.64 -10.48 10.33
CA LEU A 98 -3.83 -9.07 9.97
C LEU A 98 -4.54 -8.28 11.08
N ALA A 99 -5.56 -8.83 11.72
CA ALA A 99 -6.27 -8.16 12.81
C ALA A 99 -5.35 -7.81 13.99
N LYS A 100 -4.44 -8.73 14.39
CA LYS A 100 -3.47 -8.48 15.46
C LYS A 100 -2.47 -7.40 15.08
N ARG A 101 -1.95 -7.47 13.85
CA ARG A 101 -1.03 -6.45 13.31
C ARG A 101 -1.68 -5.08 13.28
N ILE A 102 -2.97 -4.99 12.92
CA ILE A 102 -3.70 -3.72 12.91
C ILE A 102 -3.83 -3.15 14.32
N GLU A 103 -4.13 -3.99 15.32
CA GLU A 103 -4.17 -3.56 16.72
C GLU A 103 -2.82 -2.97 17.17
N GLU A 104 -1.71 -3.56 16.76
CA GLU A 104 -0.35 -3.05 17.02
C GLU A 104 -0.14 -1.68 16.37
N TYR A 105 -0.45 -1.52 15.08
CA TYR A 105 -0.23 -0.24 14.40
C TYR A 105 -1.20 0.87 14.83
N TYR A 106 -2.42 0.51 15.25
CA TYR A 106 -3.35 1.47 15.82
C TYR A 106 -2.81 2.06 17.14
N LYS A 107 -2.16 1.22 17.97
CA LYS A 107 -1.45 1.65 19.19
C LYS A 107 -0.25 2.55 18.89
N GLU A 108 0.43 2.32 17.77
CA GLU A 108 1.47 3.20 17.22
C GLU A 108 0.88 4.39 16.44
N ASP A 109 -0.36 4.79 16.72
CA ASP A 109 -1.05 5.93 16.14
C ASP A 109 -1.26 5.95 14.61
N CYS A 110 -1.05 4.84 13.90
CA CYS A 110 -1.48 4.74 12.51
C CYS A 110 -3.01 4.87 12.42
N ARG A 111 -3.51 5.56 11.39
CA ARG A 111 -4.97 5.80 11.19
C ARG A 111 -5.50 5.32 9.85
N PHE A 112 -4.62 4.94 8.94
CA PHE A 112 -4.99 4.31 7.69
C PHE A 112 -3.97 3.25 7.32
N ALA A 113 -4.35 2.39 6.39
CA ALA A 113 -3.52 1.33 5.87
C ALA A 113 -3.52 1.34 4.35
N LYS A 114 -2.55 0.65 3.77
CA LYS A 114 -2.46 0.42 2.32
C LYS A 114 -2.30 -1.07 2.03
N TRP A 115 -2.97 -1.53 0.98
CA TRP A 115 -2.78 -2.86 0.42
C TRP A 115 -2.75 -2.80 -1.11
N ARG A 116 -1.64 -3.26 -1.69
CA ARG A 116 -1.41 -3.21 -3.13
C ARG A 116 -1.71 -4.54 -3.81
N CYS A 117 -2.68 -4.55 -4.71
CA CYS A 117 -2.87 -5.60 -5.71
C CYS A 117 -2.31 -5.16 -7.07
N VAL A 118 -1.93 -6.12 -7.91
CA VAL A 118 -1.28 -5.85 -9.20
C VAL A 118 -1.95 -6.66 -10.30
N LEU A 119 -2.40 -5.98 -11.34
CA LEU A 119 -2.98 -6.54 -12.55
C LEU A 119 -2.22 -6.07 -13.79
N LYS A 120 -2.20 -6.90 -14.84
CA LYS A 120 -1.46 -6.65 -16.07
C LYS A 120 -2.42 -6.60 -17.25
N ILE A 121 -2.07 -5.82 -18.28
CA ILE A 121 -2.79 -5.77 -19.55
C ILE A 121 -1.99 -6.53 -20.61
N GLY A 122 -2.67 -7.33 -21.42
CA GLY A 122 -2.11 -7.97 -22.61
C GLY A 122 -2.22 -9.50 -22.61
N GLN A 123 -2.17 -10.12 -23.79
CA GLN A 123 -2.23 -11.58 -23.95
C GLN A 123 -3.40 -12.26 -23.19
N GLY A 124 -4.59 -11.63 -23.19
CA GLY A 124 -5.77 -12.12 -22.47
C GLY A 124 -5.82 -11.75 -20.98
N MET A 125 -4.88 -10.94 -20.48
CA MET A 125 -4.85 -10.42 -19.12
C MET A 125 -5.52 -9.03 -19.01
N PRO A 126 -6.12 -8.69 -17.84
CA PRO A 126 -6.21 -9.58 -16.68
C PRO A 126 -7.21 -10.71 -16.93
N SER A 127 -6.99 -11.89 -16.38
CA SER A 127 -7.97 -12.98 -16.42
C SER A 127 -9.12 -12.69 -15.45
N GLU A 128 -10.26 -13.36 -15.64
CA GLU A 128 -11.37 -13.30 -14.68
C GLU A 128 -10.92 -13.78 -13.28
N LEU A 129 -10.07 -14.81 -13.23
CA LEU A 129 -9.50 -15.32 -11.98
C LEU A 129 -8.70 -14.23 -11.26
N ALA A 130 -7.80 -13.54 -11.96
CA ALA A 130 -6.98 -12.48 -11.36
C ALA A 130 -7.82 -11.30 -10.88
N VAL A 131 -8.81 -10.87 -11.66
CA VAL A 131 -9.73 -9.79 -11.23
C VAL A 131 -10.51 -10.18 -9.98
N LYS A 132 -11.13 -11.37 -9.99
CA LYS A 132 -11.97 -11.84 -8.87
C LYS A 132 -11.16 -12.00 -7.59
N GLU A 133 -9.97 -12.61 -7.69
CA GLU A 133 -9.14 -12.89 -6.53
C GLU A 133 -8.59 -11.59 -5.90
N ASN A 134 -8.08 -10.66 -6.72
CA ASN A 134 -7.58 -9.38 -6.21
C ASN A 134 -8.70 -8.51 -5.62
N ALA A 135 -9.87 -8.46 -6.26
CA ALA A 135 -11.03 -7.74 -5.70
C ALA A 135 -11.46 -8.33 -4.35
N ASN A 136 -11.53 -9.66 -4.24
CA ASN A 136 -11.94 -10.34 -3.02
C ASN A 136 -10.92 -10.15 -1.88
N VAL A 137 -9.61 -10.26 -2.15
CA VAL A 137 -8.58 -10.06 -1.11
C VAL A 137 -8.54 -8.62 -0.62
N LEU A 138 -8.73 -7.63 -1.50
CA LEU A 138 -8.86 -6.22 -1.13
C LEU A 138 -10.06 -5.98 -0.22
N ALA A 139 -11.21 -6.59 -0.52
CA ALA A 139 -12.41 -6.48 0.31
C ALA A 139 -12.23 -7.12 1.70
N ARG A 140 -11.59 -8.29 1.77
CA ARG A 140 -11.23 -8.93 3.05
C ARG A 140 -10.28 -8.06 3.87
N TYR A 141 -9.25 -7.52 3.23
CA TYR A 141 -8.31 -6.58 3.86
C TYR A 141 -9.03 -5.33 4.40
N ALA A 142 -9.90 -4.72 3.60
CA ALA A 142 -10.64 -3.52 3.97
C ALA A 142 -11.56 -3.78 5.17
N SER A 143 -12.24 -4.93 5.20
CA SER A 143 -13.12 -5.34 6.30
C SER A 143 -12.35 -5.43 7.62
N ILE A 144 -11.18 -6.08 7.59
CA ILE A 144 -10.33 -6.23 8.78
C ILE A 144 -9.74 -4.88 9.22
N CYS A 145 -9.42 -3.98 8.28
CA CYS A 145 -8.99 -2.62 8.61
C CYS A 145 -10.07 -1.81 9.34
N GLN A 146 -11.28 -1.79 8.80
CA GLN A 146 -12.38 -1.04 9.42
C GLN A 146 -12.74 -1.61 10.80
N ALA A 147 -12.73 -2.93 10.96
CA ALA A 147 -12.93 -3.56 12.27
C ALA A 147 -11.85 -3.18 13.30
N GLY A 148 -10.63 -2.92 12.85
CA GLY A 148 -9.50 -2.49 13.68
C GLY A 148 -9.27 -0.97 13.74
N GLY A 149 -10.19 -0.17 13.19
CA GLY A 149 -10.14 1.29 13.26
C GLY A 149 -9.19 1.98 12.26
N LEU A 150 -8.66 1.26 11.26
CA LEU A 150 -7.86 1.86 10.19
C LEU A 150 -8.70 2.09 8.93
N VAL A 151 -8.54 3.26 8.32
CA VAL A 151 -9.08 3.53 6.97
C VAL A 151 -8.29 2.71 5.93
N PRO A 152 -8.90 1.81 5.15
CA PRO A 152 -8.19 1.09 4.10
C PRO A 152 -8.05 1.93 2.82
N ILE A 153 -6.82 2.08 2.33
CA ILE A 153 -6.55 2.44 0.93
C ILE A 153 -6.56 1.13 0.13
N VAL A 154 -7.55 1.03 -0.76
CA VAL A 154 -7.80 -0.10 -1.64
C VAL A 154 -7.08 0.16 -2.96
N GLU A 155 -5.95 -0.51 -3.25
CA GLU A 155 -5.13 -0.21 -4.42
C GLU A 155 -5.10 -1.38 -5.43
N PRO A 156 -6.07 -1.46 -6.36
CA PRO A 156 -6.08 -2.43 -7.46
C PRO A 156 -5.27 -1.90 -8.65
N GLU A 157 -3.94 -1.84 -8.53
CA GLU A 157 -3.09 -1.23 -9.55
C GLU A 157 -3.09 -2.03 -10.86
N VAL A 158 -3.52 -1.39 -11.94
CA VAL A 158 -3.36 -1.88 -13.32
C VAL A 158 -2.04 -1.32 -13.87
N LEU A 159 -1.10 -2.21 -14.16
CA LEU A 159 0.23 -1.81 -14.65
C LEU A 159 0.16 -1.21 -16.06
N VAL A 160 1.00 -0.19 -16.27
CA VAL A 160 1.17 0.50 -17.56
C VAL A 160 2.11 -0.25 -18.51
N ASP A 161 2.77 -1.32 -18.05
CA ASP A 161 3.68 -2.11 -18.87
C ASP A 161 2.94 -2.74 -20.07
N GLY A 162 3.50 -2.57 -21.28
CA GLY A 162 2.99 -3.16 -22.51
C GLY A 162 2.89 -2.15 -23.66
N ASP A 163 2.26 -2.59 -24.75
CA ASP A 163 2.00 -1.83 -25.98
C ASP A 163 0.50 -1.58 -26.21
N HIS A 164 -0.30 -1.73 -25.15
CA HIS A 164 -1.74 -1.53 -25.19
C HIS A 164 -2.12 -0.06 -25.41
N THR A 165 -3.29 0.17 -26.00
CA THR A 165 -3.81 1.52 -26.24
C THR A 165 -4.44 2.11 -24.98
N LEU A 166 -4.70 3.42 -25.00
CA LEU A 166 -5.43 4.10 -23.93
C LEU A 166 -6.82 3.48 -23.71
N GLU A 167 -7.52 3.15 -24.78
CA GLU A 167 -8.86 2.55 -24.75
C GLU A 167 -8.83 1.19 -24.05
N GLN A 168 -7.83 0.36 -24.33
CA GLN A 168 -7.65 -0.92 -23.65
C GLN A 168 -7.36 -0.74 -22.15
N CYS A 169 -6.59 0.29 -21.78
CA CYS A 169 -6.36 0.63 -20.38
C CYS A 169 -7.65 1.06 -19.68
N ILE A 170 -8.46 1.91 -20.33
CA ILE A 170 -9.77 2.34 -19.82
C ILE A 170 -10.67 1.13 -19.58
N ASP A 171 -10.83 0.25 -20.58
CA ASP A 171 -11.69 -0.94 -20.49
C ASP A 171 -11.27 -1.86 -19.33
N VAL A 172 -9.95 -2.07 -19.16
CA VAL A 172 -9.44 -2.88 -18.05
C VAL A 172 -9.65 -2.19 -16.71
N CYS A 173 -9.39 -0.89 -16.60
CA CYS A 173 -9.59 -0.13 -15.37
C CYS A 173 -11.06 -0.14 -14.95
N GLU A 174 -11.99 0.13 -15.86
CA GLU A 174 -13.43 0.09 -15.59
C GLU A 174 -13.85 -1.29 -15.07
N ARG A 175 -13.38 -2.36 -15.72
CA ARG A 175 -13.69 -3.73 -15.30
C ARG A 175 -13.13 -4.06 -13.92
N VAL A 176 -11.87 -3.69 -13.66
CA VAL A 176 -11.18 -3.96 -12.38
C VAL A 176 -11.82 -3.17 -11.23
N LEU A 177 -12.13 -1.89 -11.46
CA LEU A 177 -12.78 -1.04 -10.45
C LEU A 177 -14.21 -1.51 -10.18
N SER A 178 -14.97 -1.88 -11.20
CA SER A 178 -16.32 -2.43 -11.03
C SER A 178 -16.32 -3.70 -10.18
N ALA A 179 -15.39 -4.62 -10.45
CA ALA A 179 -15.23 -5.84 -9.65
C ALA A 179 -14.79 -5.53 -8.21
N THR A 180 -13.87 -4.58 -8.04
CA THR A 180 -13.41 -4.13 -6.71
C THR A 180 -14.57 -3.58 -5.88
N TYR A 181 -15.34 -2.62 -6.40
CA TYR A 181 -16.48 -2.06 -5.67
C TYR A 181 -17.58 -3.08 -5.39
N LYS A 182 -17.85 -4.00 -6.32
CA LYS A 182 -18.79 -5.11 -6.06
C LYS A 182 -18.32 -5.98 -4.90
N ALA A 183 -17.03 -6.33 -4.85
CA ALA A 183 -16.47 -7.10 -3.75
C ALA A 183 -16.51 -6.32 -2.42
N LEU A 184 -16.18 -5.02 -2.43
CA LEU A 184 -16.33 -4.17 -1.23
C LEU A 184 -17.77 -4.17 -0.70
N MET A 185 -18.76 -4.08 -1.58
CA MET A 185 -20.18 -4.17 -1.21
C MET A 185 -20.54 -5.53 -0.62
N ASP A 186 -20.07 -6.62 -1.23
CA ASP A 186 -20.33 -7.99 -0.75
C ASP A 186 -19.73 -8.28 0.63
N HIS A 187 -18.64 -7.58 0.99
CA HIS A 187 -18.01 -7.67 2.31
C HIS A 187 -18.47 -6.56 3.27
N HIS A 188 -19.54 -5.83 2.92
CA HIS A 188 -20.18 -4.81 3.75
C HIS A 188 -19.25 -3.67 4.16
N ILE A 189 -18.32 -3.29 3.27
CA ILE A 189 -17.38 -2.20 3.53
C ILE A 189 -18.13 -0.86 3.59
N TYR A 190 -17.84 -0.07 4.63
CA TYR A 190 -18.32 1.30 4.75
C TYR A 190 -17.48 2.21 3.83
N LEU A 191 -18.02 2.53 2.65
CA LEU A 191 -17.24 3.16 1.57
C LEU A 191 -16.74 4.56 1.94
N GLU A 192 -17.51 5.34 2.69
CA GLU A 192 -17.14 6.68 3.16
C GLU A 192 -15.93 6.65 4.12
N GLY A 193 -15.63 5.49 4.70
CA GLY A 193 -14.44 5.22 5.51
C GLY A 193 -13.36 4.44 4.75
N SER A 194 -13.25 4.60 3.43
CA SER A 194 -12.23 3.98 2.58
C SER A 194 -11.67 4.98 1.56
N LEU A 195 -10.52 4.65 0.97
CA LEU A 195 -9.89 5.42 -0.11
C LEU A 195 -9.52 4.46 -1.26
N LEU A 196 -9.46 4.99 -2.48
CA LEU A 196 -9.01 4.31 -3.69
C LEU A 196 -7.79 5.05 -4.26
#